data_AF-A0A3Q0J4F7-F1
#
_entry.id   AF-A0A3Q0J4F7-F1
#
_cell.length_a   1.000
_cell.length_b   1.000
_cell.length_c   1.000
_cell.angle_alpha   90.00
_cell.angle_beta   90.00
_cell.angle_gamma   90.00
#
_symmetry.space_group_name_H-M   'P 1'
#
loop_
_entity.id
_entity.type
_entity.pdbx_description
1 polymer ?
#
loop_
_entity_poly.entity_id
_entity_poly.type
_entity_poly.pdbx_seq_one_letter_code
_entity_poly.pdbx_strand_id
1 'polypeptide(L)'
;MTVNCESYYGETGQESLQETERFVEEMRKKNYSTVQPIITPRFAVTCDMPLMTGLAEMARKYDLPIQTHLSENLDEIATVKGMNPTCRSYTEIYERAGLLTNKTLLAHGIHLDDEELDVIRKHGASIIHCPSSNCFLQSGVCDTMRLLDKNVNVGKSRSHEEHW
;
A
#
# COMPACT_ATOMS: atom_id res chain seq x y z
N MET A 1 12.09 2.24 14.38
CA MET A 1 11.59 3.58 14.01
C MET A 1 10.84 3.41 12.70
N THR A 2 9.74 4.11 12.47
CA THR A 2 9.32 4.40 11.08
C THR A 2 10.52 5.04 10.37
N VAL A 3 10.97 4.41 9.29
CA VAL A 3 12.15 4.87 8.55
C VAL A 3 11.77 6.13 7.76
N ASN A 4 12.69 7.09 7.62
CA ASN A 4 12.49 8.30 6.81
C ASN A 4 11.20 9.11 7.09
N CYS A 5 10.64 9.02 8.30
CA CYS A 5 9.59 9.91 8.73
C CYS A 5 10.20 11.27 9.08
N GLU A 6 9.65 12.38 8.59
CA GLU A 6 10.04 13.71 9.06
C GLU A 6 9.94 13.75 10.59
N SER A 7 10.84 14.49 11.24
CA SER A 7 11.07 14.52 12.70
C SER A 7 9.83 14.88 13.56
N TYR A 8 8.71 15.19 12.92
CA TYR A 8 7.41 15.46 13.55
C TYR A 8 6.62 14.19 13.91
N TYR A 9 6.87 13.05 13.24
CA TYR A 9 6.15 11.79 13.44
C TYR A 9 7.05 10.79 14.20
N GLY A 10 7.20 10.98 15.50
CA GLY A 10 8.09 10.21 16.37
C GLY A 10 7.61 8.81 16.80
N GLU A 11 6.76 8.15 16.01
CA GLU A 11 6.21 6.83 16.36
C GLU A 11 7.18 5.68 15.99
N THR A 12 7.41 4.75 16.91
CA THR A 12 8.14 3.51 16.63
C THR A 12 7.24 2.48 15.94
N GLY A 13 7.82 1.51 15.21
CA GLY A 13 7.03 0.44 14.60
C GLY A 13 6.20 -0.36 15.62
N GLN A 14 6.70 -0.50 16.85
CA GLN A 14 5.96 -1.18 17.92
C GLN A 14 4.75 -0.37 18.39
N GLU A 15 4.91 0.94 18.58
CA GLU A 15 3.80 1.85 18.91
C GLU A 15 2.77 1.84 17.77
N SER A 16 3.22 1.87 16.51
CA SER A 16 2.34 1.83 15.33
C SER A 16 1.50 0.54 15.27
N LEU A 17 2.09 -0.62 15.59
CA LEU A 17 1.35 -1.87 15.71
C LEU A 17 0.34 -1.84 16.86
N GLN A 18 0.73 -1.32 18.02
CA GLN A 18 -0.14 -1.23 19.20
C GLN A 18 -1.34 -0.31 18.96
N GLU A 19 -1.09 0.88 18.40
CA GLU A 19 -2.13 1.87 18.12
C GLU A 19 -3.05 1.42 16.98
N THR A 20 -2.51 0.74 15.96
CA THR A 20 -3.33 0.14 14.89
C THR A 20 -4.25 -0.94 15.47
N GLU A 21 -3.74 -1.82 16.35
CA GLU A 21 -4.56 -2.85 16.98
C GLU A 21 -5.64 -2.24 17.87
N ARG A 22 -5.28 -1.24 18.69
CA ARG A 22 -6.24 -0.49 19.52
C ARG A 22 -7.35 0.12 18.67
N PHE A 23 -7.01 0.77 17.57
CA PHE A 23 -7.96 1.36 16.62
C PHE A 23 -8.91 0.31 16.03
N VAL A 24 -8.37 -0.81 15.56
CA VAL A 24 -9.16 -1.92 15.00
C VAL A 24 -10.15 -2.45 16.03
N GLU A 25 -9.71 -2.70 17.26
CA GLU A 25 -10.59 -3.20 18.32
C GLU A 25 -11.70 -2.20 18.69
N GLU A 26 -11.37 -0.91 18.81
CA GLU A 26 -12.34 0.14 19.10
C GLU A 26 -13.38 0.27 17.99
N MET A 27 -12.97 0.24 16.72
CA MET A 27 -13.88 0.28 15.57
C MET A 27 -14.81 -0.93 15.54
N ARG A 28 -14.30 -2.14 15.82
CA ARG A 28 -15.15 -3.34 15.87
C ARG A 28 -16.16 -3.28 17.03
N LYS A 29 -15.77 -2.73 18.18
CA LYS A 29 -16.68 -2.54 19.34
C LYS A 29 -17.86 -1.61 19.01
N LYS A 30 -17.69 -0.64 18.09
CA LYS A 30 -18.78 0.23 17.64
C LYS A 30 -19.83 -0.50 16.81
N ASN A 31 -19.49 -1.65 16.23
CA ASN A 31 -20.40 -2.52 15.47
C ASN A 31 -21.24 -1.79 14.40
N TYR A 32 -20.59 -0.90 13.64
CA TYR A 32 -21.23 -0.25 12.51
C TYR A 32 -21.53 -1.27 11.40
N SER A 33 -22.73 -1.24 10.83
CA SER A 33 -23.14 -2.17 9.77
C SER A 33 -22.47 -1.91 8.42
N THR A 34 -22.03 -0.67 8.17
CA THR A 34 -21.50 -0.22 6.88
C THR A 34 -20.09 0.37 6.95
N VAL A 35 -19.43 0.34 8.11
CA VAL A 35 -18.10 0.91 8.31
C VAL A 35 -17.18 -0.17 8.86
N GLN A 36 -16.00 -0.32 8.24
CA GLN A 36 -14.98 -1.28 8.64
C GLN A 36 -13.61 -0.60 8.70
N PRO A 37 -12.74 -1.01 9.64
CA PRO A 37 -11.36 -0.57 9.64
C PRO A 37 -10.58 -1.18 8.47
N ILE A 38 -9.50 -0.51 8.06
CA ILE A 38 -8.58 -0.95 7.00
C ILE A 38 -7.14 -0.77 7.47
N ILE A 39 -6.31 -1.79 7.29
CA ILE A 39 -4.88 -1.72 7.63
C ILE A 39 -4.17 -0.85 6.60
N THR A 40 -3.44 0.18 7.06
CA THR A 40 -2.92 1.24 6.18
C THR A 40 -1.44 1.52 6.42
N PRO A 41 -0.51 0.61 6.05
CA PRO A 41 0.89 1.02 5.89
C PRO A 41 0.94 2.09 4.80
N ARG A 42 1.49 3.28 5.10
CA ARG A 42 1.47 4.40 4.16
C ARG A 42 2.11 4.01 2.82
N PHE A 43 3.36 3.54 2.86
CA PHE A 43 4.17 3.06 1.74
C PHE A 43 5.52 2.51 2.25
N ALA A 44 6.25 1.74 1.43
CA ALA A 44 7.48 1.05 1.88
C ALA A 44 8.64 1.99 2.25
N VAL A 45 8.58 3.28 1.86
CA VAL A 45 9.58 4.27 2.29
C VAL A 45 9.48 4.54 3.79
N THR A 46 8.28 4.47 4.39
CA THR A 46 8.07 4.81 5.81
C THR A 46 7.84 3.62 6.72
N CYS A 47 7.53 2.46 6.15
CA CYS A 47 7.24 1.25 6.90
C CYS A 47 8.35 0.21 6.65
N ASP A 48 9.09 -0.15 7.71
CA ASP A 48 10.10 -1.19 7.62
C ASP A 48 9.48 -2.60 7.53
N MET A 49 10.29 -3.60 7.16
CA MET A 49 9.82 -4.98 6.98
C MET A 49 9.14 -5.56 8.23
N PRO A 50 9.68 -5.37 9.47
CA PRO A 50 8.98 -5.81 10.68
C PRO A 50 7.60 -5.17 10.87
N LEU A 51 7.47 -3.85 10.69
CA LEU A 51 6.19 -3.16 10.79
C LEU A 51 5.21 -3.68 9.72
N MET A 52 5.64 -3.77 8.45
CA MET A 52 4.80 -4.27 7.37
C MET A 52 4.33 -5.71 7.63
N THR A 53 5.21 -6.57 8.14
CA THR A 53 4.87 -7.97 8.48
C THR A 53 3.86 -8.04 9.63
N GLY A 54 4.05 -7.25 10.69
CA GLY A 54 3.11 -7.19 11.81
C GLY A 54 1.73 -6.66 11.40
N LEU A 55 1.69 -5.66 10.52
CA LEU A 55 0.44 -5.15 9.95
C LEU A 55 -0.26 -6.20 9.06
N ALA A 56 0.51 -6.98 8.29
CA ALA A 56 -0.03 -8.09 7.50
C ALA A 56 -0.60 -9.21 8.38
N GLU A 57 0.07 -9.54 9.49
CA GLU A 57 -0.44 -10.49 10.49
C GLU A 57 -1.75 -9.99 11.11
N MET A 58 -1.83 -8.71 11.43
CA MET A 58 -3.03 -8.08 11.95
C MET A 58 -4.19 -8.11 10.95
N ALA A 59 -3.92 -7.80 9.67
CA ALA A 59 -4.91 -7.90 8.60
C ALA A 59 -5.48 -9.32 8.51
N ARG A 60 -4.62 -10.35 8.57
CA ARG A 60 -5.04 -11.76 8.60
C ARG A 60 -5.84 -12.11 9.86
N LYS A 61 -5.36 -11.71 11.04
CA LYS A 61 -5.99 -11.98 12.34
C LYS A 61 -7.42 -11.45 12.41
N TYR A 62 -7.65 -10.25 11.88
CA TYR A 62 -8.94 -9.57 11.94
C TYR A 62 -9.77 -9.65 10.65
N ASP A 63 -9.27 -10.37 9.63
CA ASP A 63 -9.87 -10.51 8.29
C ASP A 63 -10.14 -9.15 7.58
N LEU A 64 -9.21 -8.22 7.73
CA LEU A 64 -9.34 -6.84 7.25
C LEU A 64 -8.70 -6.60 5.88
N PRO A 65 -9.23 -5.65 5.10
CA PRO A 65 -8.53 -5.15 3.91
C PRO A 65 -7.24 -4.41 4.26
N ILE A 66 -6.41 -4.23 3.24
CA ILE A 66 -5.15 -3.47 3.30
C ILE A 66 -5.20 -2.38 2.23
N GLN A 67 -4.73 -1.17 2.52
CA GLN A 67 -4.48 -0.14 1.51
C GLN A 67 -3.06 0.43 1.66
N THR A 68 -2.38 0.69 0.56
CA THR A 68 -1.04 1.31 0.53
C THR A 68 -0.75 1.93 -0.85
N HIS A 69 0.36 2.66 -0.99
CA HIS A 69 0.81 3.21 -2.27
C HIS A 69 1.82 2.27 -2.94
N LEU A 70 1.82 2.23 -4.27
CA LEU A 70 2.75 1.42 -5.05
C LEU A 70 3.14 2.10 -6.36
N SER A 71 4.46 2.22 -6.60
CA SER A 71 5.07 2.62 -7.86
C SER A 71 4.43 3.87 -8.48
N GLU A 72 4.33 4.94 -7.69
CA GLU A 72 3.72 6.19 -8.13
C GLU A 72 4.70 7.03 -8.95
N ASN A 73 5.89 7.29 -8.42
CA ASN A 73 6.89 8.15 -9.06
C ASN A 73 8.29 7.50 -9.06
N LEU A 74 9.14 7.92 -9.99
CA LEU A 74 10.45 7.28 -10.21
C LEU A 74 11.41 7.48 -9.03
N ASP A 75 11.34 8.62 -8.34
CA ASP A 75 12.19 8.93 -7.19
C ASP A 75 11.83 8.07 -5.96
N GLU A 76 10.53 7.85 -5.73
CA GLU A 76 10.00 6.91 -4.75
C GLU A 76 10.52 5.50 -5.03
N ILE A 77 10.39 5.03 -6.27
CA ILE A 77 10.84 3.69 -6.68
C ILE A 77 12.36 3.54 -6.47
N ALA A 78 13.15 4.55 -6.84
CA ALA A 78 14.58 4.56 -6.62
C ALA A 78 14.93 4.51 -5.11
N THR A 79 14.21 5.28 -4.29
CA THR A 79 14.38 5.30 -2.83
C THR A 79 14.07 3.94 -2.22
N VAL A 80 12.93 3.36 -2.56
CA VAL A 80 12.50 2.04 -2.08
C VAL A 80 13.49 0.95 -2.45
N LYS A 81 13.99 0.97 -3.70
CA LYS A 81 15.02 0.04 -4.18
C LYS A 81 16.34 0.19 -3.43
N GLY A 82 16.76 1.43 -3.12
CA GLY A 82 17.95 1.69 -2.31
C GLY A 82 17.82 1.17 -0.88
N MET A 83 16.64 1.26 -0.28
CA MET A 83 16.36 0.76 1.07
C MET A 83 16.21 -0.76 1.15
N ASN A 84 15.81 -1.40 0.05
CA ASN A 84 15.50 -2.84 0.00
C ASN A 84 16.29 -3.55 -1.12
N PRO A 85 17.63 -3.55 -1.08
CA PRO A 85 18.46 -4.02 -2.19
C PRO A 85 18.34 -5.53 -2.48
N THR A 86 17.76 -6.30 -1.58
CA THR A 86 17.52 -7.75 -1.73
C THR A 86 16.18 -8.09 -2.39
N CYS A 87 15.34 -7.09 -2.65
CA CYS A 87 14.09 -7.22 -3.38
C CYS A 87 14.31 -6.77 -4.83
N ARG A 88 13.75 -7.52 -5.77
CA ARG A 88 13.84 -7.28 -7.22
C ARG A 88 12.99 -6.09 -7.64
N SER A 89 11.85 -5.90 -6.99
CA SER A 89 10.88 -4.86 -7.29
C SER A 89 10.21 -4.31 -6.03
N TYR A 90 9.47 -3.22 -6.19
CA TYR A 90 8.67 -2.64 -5.11
C TYR A 90 7.57 -3.62 -4.70
N THR A 91 6.88 -4.22 -5.67
CA THR A 91 5.84 -5.23 -5.42
C THR A 91 6.35 -6.41 -4.60
N GLU A 92 7.59 -6.87 -4.82
CA GLU A 92 8.17 -7.99 -4.06
C GLU A 92 8.33 -7.66 -2.56
N ILE A 93 8.54 -6.40 -2.19
CA ILE A 93 8.62 -5.98 -0.78
C ILE A 93 7.30 -6.26 -0.08
N TYR A 94 6.18 -5.87 -0.70
CA TYR A 94 4.85 -6.15 -0.17
C TYR A 94 4.49 -7.63 -0.22
N GLU A 95 4.94 -8.37 -1.24
CA GLU A 95 4.76 -9.82 -1.31
C GLU A 95 5.47 -10.51 -0.13
N ARG A 96 6.73 -10.18 0.13
CA ARG A 96 7.54 -10.75 1.23
C ARG A 96 7.00 -10.39 2.61
N ALA A 97 6.48 -9.17 2.78
CA ALA A 97 5.81 -8.76 4.01
C ALA A 97 4.45 -9.44 4.23
N GLY A 98 3.89 -10.09 3.20
CA GLY A 98 2.56 -10.70 3.24
C GLY A 98 1.42 -9.68 3.15
N LEU A 99 1.69 -8.47 2.65
CA LEU A 99 0.70 -7.41 2.45
C LEU A 99 -0.10 -7.57 1.15
N LEU A 100 0.35 -8.39 0.21
CA LEU A 100 -0.41 -8.72 -1.00
C LEU A 100 -1.42 -9.83 -0.73
N THR A 101 -2.69 -9.47 -0.81
CA THR A 101 -3.84 -10.36 -0.61
C THR A 101 -4.96 -10.00 -1.58
N ASN A 102 -6.00 -10.83 -1.64
CA ASN A 102 -7.20 -10.54 -2.43
C ASN A 102 -8.07 -9.40 -1.85
N LYS A 103 -7.68 -8.81 -0.72
CA LYS A 103 -8.30 -7.62 -0.10
C LYS A 103 -7.35 -6.41 -0.07
N THR A 104 -6.25 -6.47 -0.82
CA THR A 104 -5.27 -5.38 -0.87
C THR A 104 -5.58 -4.40 -2.00
N LEU A 105 -5.59 -3.12 -1.67
CA LEU A 105 -5.77 -1.99 -2.57
C LEU A 105 -4.45 -1.22 -2.70
N LEU A 106 -3.93 -1.10 -3.91
CA LEU A 106 -2.65 -0.48 -4.23
C LEU A 106 -2.89 0.80 -5.02
N ALA A 107 -2.68 1.95 -4.40
CA ALA A 107 -2.86 3.24 -5.06
C ALA A 107 -1.79 3.49 -6.13
N HIS A 108 -2.19 4.17 -7.21
CA HIS A 108 -1.39 4.59 -8.36
C HIS A 108 -1.02 3.49 -9.34
N GLY A 109 0.00 2.67 -9.06
CA GLY A 109 0.47 1.60 -9.95
C GLY A 109 0.87 2.11 -11.34
N ILE A 110 1.59 3.24 -11.41
CA ILE A 110 1.94 3.89 -12.68
C ILE A 110 3.10 3.15 -13.36
N HIS A 111 4.17 2.90 -12.60
CA HIS A 111 5.43 2.39 -13.14
C HIS A 111 5.62 0.91 -12.78
N LEU A 112 4.65 0.08 -13.15
CA LEU A 112 4.71 -1.37 -12.91
C LEU A 112 5.24 -2.12 -14.14
N ASP A 113 6.20 -3.02 -13.91
CA ASP A 113 6.64 -3.96 -14.93
C ASP A 113 5.68 -5.17 -15.05
N ASP A 114 5.86 -5.97 -16.11
CA ASP A 114 4.97 -7.10 -16.38
C ASP A 114 5.05 -8.20 -15.31
N GLU A 115 6.20 -8.39 -14.67
CA GLU A 115 6.39 -9.38 -13.61
C GLU A 115 5.66 -8.96 -12.34
N GLU A 116 5.71 -7.67 -12.00
CA GLU A 116 4.94 -7.09 -10.89
C GLU A 116 3.43 -7.25 -11.11
N LEU A 117 2.94 -7.02 -12.33
CA LEU A 117 1.53 -7.23 -12.66
C LEU A 117 1.11 -8.70 -12.49
N ASP A 118 1.96 -9.65 -12.86
CA ASP A 118 1.70 -11.07 -12.66
C ASP A 118 1.65 -11.46 -11.18
N VAL A 119 2.52 -10.88 -10.35
CA VAL A 119 2.49 -11.06 -8.88
C VAL A 119 1.21 -10.48 -8.30
N ILE A 120 0.84 -9.24 -8.65
CA ILE A 120 -0.38 -8.57 -8.16
C ILE A 120 -1.62 -9.39 -8.52
N ARG A 121 -1.73 -9.83 -9.77
CA ARG A 121 -2.83 -10.70 -10.23
C ARG A 121 -2.87 -12.01 -9.47
N LYS A 122 -1.73 -12.68 -9.28
CA LYS A 122 -1.64 -13.97 -8.58
C LYS A 122 -2.22 -13.87 -7.16
N HIS A 123 -1.99 -12.77 -6.46
CA HIS A 123 -2.54 -12.53 -5.12
C HIS A 123 -3.96 -11.97 -5.12
N GLY A 124 -4.50 -11.58 -6.28
CA GLY A 124 -5.82 -10.97 -6.42
C GLY A 124 -5.91 -9.54 -5.89
N ALA A 125 -4.78 -8.86 -5.69
CA ALA A 125 -4.74 -7.48 -5.26
C ALA A 125 -5.27 -6.54 -6.37
N SER A 126 -5.74 -5.36 -5.98
CA SER A 126 -6.35 -4.39 -6.90
C SER A 126 -5.52 -3.13 -7.00
N ILE A 127 -5.35 -2.61 -8.21
CA ILE A 127 -4.78 -1.27 -8.45
C ILE A 127 -5.91 -0.24 -8.38
N ILE A 128 -5.69 0.86 -7.64
CA ILE A 128 -6.58 2.01 -7.59
C ILE A 128 -5.98 3.14 -8.42
N HIS A 129 -6.57 3.37 -9.59
CA HIS A 129 -6.16 4.45 -10.48
C HIS A 129 -6.58 5.82 -9.93
N CYS A 130 -5.59 6.70 -9.72
CA CYS A 130 -5.75 8.04 -9.13
C CYS A 130 -5.40 9.17 -10.14
N PRO A 131 -6.17 9.35 -11.24
CA PRO A 131 -5.77 10.23 -12.35
C PRO A 131 -5.50 11.68 -11.93
N SER A 132 -6.32 12.24 -11.05
CA SER A 132 -6.16 13.64 -10.61
C SER A 132 -4.84 13.86 -9.86
N SER A 133 -4.50 12.96 -8.93
CA SER A 133 -3.24 13.04 -8.18
C SER A 133 -2.03 12.82 -9.11
N ASN A 134 -2.10 11.77 -9.94
CA ASN A 134 -1.05 11.46 -10.91
C ASN A 134 -0.71 12.63 -11.85
N CYS A 135 -1.73 13.38 -12.31
CA CYS A 135 -1.53 14.56 -13.15
C CYS A 135 -0.99 15.75 -12.35
N PHE A 136 -1.51 16.00 -11.15
CA PHE A 136 -1.12 17.14 -10.31
C PHE A 136 0.34 17.04 -9.88
N LEU A 137 0.78 15.86 -9.45
CA LEU A 137 2.15 15.58 -9.00
C LEU A 137 3.10 15.25 -10.16
N GLN A 138 2.61 15.24 -11.40
CA GLN A 138 3.38 14.87 -12.60
C GLN A 138 4.00 13.46 -12.51
N SER A 139 3.38 12.56 -11.74
CA SER A 139 3.86 11.20 -11.49
C SER A 139 3.81 10.32 -12.74
N GLY A 140 2.88 10.59 -13.66
CA GLY A 140 2.76 9.91 -14.96
C GLY A 140 1.32 9.49 -15.30
N VAL A 141 1.17 8.64 -16.32
CA VAL A 141 -0.13 8.12 -16.76
C VAL A 141 -0.19 6.62 -16.46
N CYS A 142 -1.17 6.21 -15.64
CA CYS A 142 -1.42 4.79 -15.38
C CYS A 142 -2.05 4.14 -16.63
N ASP A 143 -1.38 3.15 -17.21
CA ASP A 143 -1.89 2.39 -18.35
C ASP A 143 -2.94 1.37 -17.91
N THR A 144 -4.14 1.87 -17.61
CA THR A 144 -5.26 1.05 -17.14
C THR A 144 -5.69 -0.01 -18.16
N MET A 145 -5.45 0.20 -19.45
CA MET A 145 -5.73 -0.81 -20.48
C MET A 145 -4.80 -2.00 -20.33
N ARG A 146 -3.50 -1.77 -20.18
CA ARG A 146 -2.52 -2.84 -19.91
C ARG A 146 -2.85 -3.61 -18.63
N LEU A 147 -3.30 -2.93 -17.57
CA LEU A 147 -3.73 -3.59 -16.33
C LEU A 147 -4.91 -4.54 -16.55
N LEU A 148 -5.94 -4.08 -17.29
CA LEU A 148 -7.12 -4.88 -17.60
C LEU A 148 -6.77 -6.06 -18.52
N ASP A 149 -5.93 -5.85 -19.54
CA ASP A 149 -5.47 -6.92 -20.45
C ASP A 149 -4.68 -8.01 -19.70
N LYS A 150 -3.94 -7.61 -18.65
CA LYS A 150 -3.24 -8.53 -17.76
C LYS A 150 -4.14 -9.18 -16.71
N ASN A 151 -5.46 -8.95 -16.72
CA ASN A 151 -6.42 -9.45 -15.73
C ASN A 151 -6.11 -9.01 -14.27
N VAL A 152 -5.61 -7.79 -14.10
CA VAL A 152 -5.47 -7.16 -12.79
C VAL A 152 -6.77 -6.44 -12.43
N ASN A 153 -7.22 -6.53 -11.18
CA ASN A 153 -8.39 -5.80 -10.72
C ASN A 153 -8.09 -4.30 -10.68
N VAL A 154 -8.93 -3.47 -11.31
CA VAL A 154 -8.73 -2.01 -11.36
C VAL A 154 -9.94 -1.27 -10.79
N GLY A 155 -9.69 -0.44 -9.78
CA GLY A 155 -10.63 0.56 -9.27
C GLY A 155 -10.21 1.97 -9.67
N LYS A 156 -11.08 2.95 -9.45
CA LYS A 156 -10.79 4.37 -9.68
C LYS A 156 -11.10 5.19 -8.44
N SER A 157 -10.18 6.06 -8.03
CA SER A 157 -10.44 7.04 -6.97
C SER A 157 -11.01 8.34 -7.55
N ARG A 158 -11.76 9.06 -6.70
CA ARG A 158 -12.00 10.50 -6.87
C ARG A 158 -11.10 11.21 -5.87
N SER A 159 -9.79 11.25 -6.12
CA SER A 159 -8.89 11.99 -5.23
C SER A 159 -9.26 13.49 -5.24
N HIS A 160 -9.52 14.04 -4.05
CA HIS A 160 -9.37 15.47 -3.78
C HIS A 160 -7.90 15.69 -3.37
N GLU A 161 -7.34 16.84 -3.74
CA GLU A 161 -5.91 17.20 -3.69
C GLU A 161 -5.13 16.61 -2.50
N GLU A 162 -4.04 15.91 -2.79
CA GLU A 162 -3.04 15.46 -1.81
C GLU A 162 -2.03 16.59 -1.63
N HIS A 163 -2.17 17.36 -0.55
CA HIS A 163 -1.09 18.22 -0.06
C HIS A 163 -0.25 17.37 0.90
N TRP A 164 0.95 16.99 0.45
CA TRP A 164 1.96 16.33 1.28
C TRP A 164 2.61 17.33 2.24
#